data_AF-A0A8B3PB36-F1
#
_entry.id   AF-A0A8B3PB36-F1
#
_cell.length_a   1.000
_cell.length_b   1.000
_cell.length_c   1.000
_cell.angle_alpha   90.00
_cell.angle_beta   90.00
_cell.angle_gamma   90.00
#
_symmetry.space_group_name_H-M   'P 1'
#
loop_
_entity.id
_entity.type
_entity.pdbx_description
1 polymer ?
#
loop_
_entity_poly.entity_id
_entity_poly.type
_entity_poly.pdbx_seq_one_letter_code
_entity_poly.pdbx_strand_id
1 'polypeptide(L)'
;METQGSFRVSRRRIVFGGGALLVGTALVAPAFDVFGHDLPGVMKKDGGLKQVFLPEQGAEDPVAHSLAENLFWTDILAEHAAFFAMLMPGPELAAQRSRVEKFQAQFKTQFEKVRDGGVSEDNYLAFNESTVEMVKPFVEFKHEMRKAQESGQLKSLVWPLFFDHTAREAERFGKRLEQLSGGNVEIERGEAVKFWTRIMGEHADFVAHLLDPEEAALIKKAMETSDAFEKLHDSPPPSKQPVEQAVQEIIDFKTAAVKGIETGEIKSIIHPLLADHVRREAVKCADELKRAA
;
A
#
# COMPACT_ATOMS: atom_id res chain seq x y z
N MET A 1 9.31 -60.93 16.92
CA MET A 1 9.73 -59.51 16.84
C MET A 1 8.66 -58.76 16.08
N GLU A 2 7.69 -58.23 16.83
CA GLU A 2 6.90 -57.04 16.46
C GLU A 2 7.86 -55.86 16.24
N THR A 3 7.63 -54.90 15.36
CA THR A 3 6.62 -53.82 15.45
C THR A 3 6.32 -53.25 14.05
N GLN A 4 5.06 -53.15 13.62
CA GLN A 4 4.21 -51.93 13.57
C GLN A 4 4.91 -50.73 12.86
N GLY A 5 4.46 -50.14 11.74
CA GLY A 5 3.11 -49.91 11.24
C GLY A 5 2.60 -48.55 11.72
N SER A 6 2.42 -47.55 10.81
CA SER A 6 1.62 -46.30 10.96
C SER A 6 2.29 -45.08 10.26
N PHE A 7 1.66 -44.13 9.57
CA PHE A 7 0.27 -43.87 9.15
C PHE A 7 0.33 -42.89 7.97
N ARG A 8 -0.54 -43.08 6.97
CA ARG A 8 -0.89 -42.07 5.96
C ARG A 8 -1.87 -41.09 6.61
N VAL A 9 -1.59 -39.79 6.60
CA VAL A 9 -2.56 -38.77 7.05
C VAL A 9 -3.36 -38.26 5.85
N SER A 10 -4.67 -38.51 5.93
CA SER A 10 -5.71 -38.12 4.99
C SER A 10 -5.99 -36.61 5.05
N ARG A 11 -6.02 -35.94 3.88
CA ARG A 11 -6.60 -34.60 3.73
C ARG A 11 -8.07 -34.63 4.14
N ARG A 12 -8.44 -33.88 5.18
CA ARG A 12 -9.84 -33.56 5.49
C ARG A 12 -10.05 -32.05 5.53
N ARG A 13 -10.94 -31.62 4.64
CA ARG A 13 -11.85 -30.45 4.68
C ARG A 13 -11.69 -29.52 5.89
N ILE A 14 -11.30 -28.28 5.62
CA ILE A 14 -11.71 -27.14 6.43
C ILE A 14 -12.93 -26.53 5.74
N VAL A 15 -14.09 -26.73 6.35
CA VAL A 15 -15.30 -25.98 6.08
C VAL A 15 -15.20 -24.69 6.89
N PHE A 16 -15.29 -23.54 6.22
CA PHE A 16 -15.49 -22.26 6.90
C PHE A 16 -16.87 -22.26 7.56
N GLY A 17 -16.89 -22.21 8.89
CA GLY A 17 -18.11 -22.12 9.67
C GLY A 17 -17.78 -21.81 11.14
N GLY A 18 -18.02 -20.57 11.53
CA GLY A 18 -18.23 -20.04 12.88
C GLY A 18 -17.59 -20.74 14.08
N GLY A 19 -16.66 -20.02 14.73
CA GLY A 19 -16.52 -20.00 16.19
C GLY A 19 -15.81 -21.19 16.85
N ALA A 20 -14.50 -21.03 17.10
CA ALA A 20 -13.84 -21.63 18.25
C ALA A 20 -12.60 -20.82 18.62
N LEU A 21 -12.55 -20.30 19.86
CA LEU A 21 -11.36 -19.73 20.48
C LEU A 21 -10.27 -20.81 20.56
N LEU A 22 -9.08 -20.52 20.05
CA LEU A 22 -7.86 -21.24 20.38
C LEU A 22 -6.91 -20.28 21.10
N VAL A 23 -6.70 -20.57 22.38
CA VAL A 23 -5.72 -19.92 23.24
C VAL A 23 -4.34 -20.35 22.76
N GLY A 24 -3.73 -19.52 21.92
CA GLY A 24 -2.34 -19.64 21.49
C GLY A 24 -1.46 -18.72 22.32
N THR A 25 -0.42 -19.29 22.94
CA THR A 25 0.64 -18.59 23.66
C THR A 25 1.26 -17.50 22.78
N ALA A 26 1.04 -16.24 23.17
CA ALA A 26 1.63 -15.08 22.52
C ALA A 26 3.15 -15.08 22.71
N LEU A 27 3.89 -15.37 21.65
CA LEU A 27 5.22 -14.79 21.49
C LEU A 27 5.00 -13.33 21.12
N VAL A 28 5.05 -12.47 22.13
CA VAL A 28 5.00 -11.02 21.98
C VAL A 28 6.26 -10.60 21.21
N ALA A 29 6.12 -10.41 19.90
CA ALA A 29 7.03 -9.53 19.17
C ALA A 29 6.90 -8.12 19.80
N PRO A 30 8.00 -7.38 19.98
CA PRO A 30 7.89 -6.04 20.56
C PRO A 30 7.07 -5.18 19.60
N ALA A 31 5.88 -4.76 20.06
CA ALA A 31 5.16 -3.66 19.47
C ALA A 31 6.05 -2.41 19.61
N PHE A 32 6.78 -2.06 18.56
CA PHE A 32 7.40 -0.76 18.46
C PHE A 32 6.33 0.23 18.02
N ASP A 33 5.55 0.75 18.98
CA ASP A 33 4.70 1.93 18.76
C ASP A 33 4.38 2.59 20.11
N VAL A 34 5.34 3.34 20.66
CA VAL A 34 5.09 4.28 21.79
C VAL A 34 5.94 5.56 21.64
N PHE A 35 6.27 5.98 20.43
CA PHE A 35 6.93 7.29 20.22
C PHE A 35 6.40 7.96 18.96
N GLY A 36 5.48 8.89 19.17
CA GLY A 36 4.99 9.85 18.20
C GLY A 36 4.13 10.86 18.95
N HIS A 37 4.32 12.15 18.68
CA HIS A 37 3.45 13.18 19.25
C HIS A 37 2.01 12.92 18.79
N ASP A 38 1.02 13.21 19.64
CA ASP A 38 -0.36 13.34 19.16
C ASP A 38 -0.40 14.56 18.25
N LEU A 39 -0.58 14.31 16.96
CA LEU A 39 -0.65 15.32 15.92
C LEU A 39 -2.11 15.76 15.76
N PRO A 40 -2.46 17.02 16.08
CA PRO A 40 -3.84 17.49 16.01
C PRO A 40 -4.46 17.26 14.63
N GLY A 41 -5.69 16.73 14.60
CA GLY A 41 -6.41 16.51 13.35
C GLY A 41 -5.94 15.29 12.53
N VAL A 42 -4.99 14.49 13.03
CA VAL A 42 -4.54 13.24 12.40
C VAL A 42 -4.96 12.04 13.23
N MET A 43 -5.78 11.18 12.64
CA MET A 43 -6.17 9.90 13.24
C MET A 43 -5.27 8.76 12.76
N LYS A 44 -5.10 7.75 13.63
CA LYS A 44 -4.39 6.50 13.35
C LYS A 44 -5.39 5.36 13.23
N LYS A 45 -5.22 4.48 12.23
CA LYS A 45 -5.97 3.22 12.12
C LYS A 45 -5.03 2.03 12.11
N ASP A 46 -5.26 1.11 13.04
CA ASP A 46 -4.59 -0.19 13.09
C ASP A 46 -5.31 -1.20 12.18
N GLY A 47 -4.78 -2.43 12.11
CA GLY A 47 -5.40 -3.54 11.35
C GLY A 47 -4.47 -4.27 10.39
N GLY A 48 -3.16 -4.05 10.50
CA GLY A 48 -2.14 -4.77 9.77
C GLY A 48 -0.77 -4.61 10.44
N LEU A 49 0.31 -4.65 9.67
CA LEU A 49 1.67 -4.58 10.22
C LEU A 49 2.06 -3.17 10.65
N LYS A 50 1.54 -2.15 9.98
CA LYS A 50 1.79 -0.73 10.26
C LYS A 50 0.50 0.07 10.36
N GLN A 51 0.56 1.16 11.10
CA GLN A 51 -0.54 2.12 11.24
C GLN A 51 -0.83 2.86 9.94
N VAL A 52 -2.09 3.26 9.75
CA VAL A 52 -2.51 4.18 8.68
C VAL A 52 -2.80 5.54 9.29
N PHE A 53 -2.15 6.58 8.76
CA PHE A 53 -2.40 7.97 9.13
C PHE A 53 -3.42 8.59 8.18
N LEU A 54 -4.48 9.18 8.73
CA LEU A 54 -5.55 9.82 7.97
C LEU A 54 -5.93 11.14 8.66
N PRO A 55 -6.47 12.13 7.93
CA PRO A 55 -7.10 13.27 8.57
C PRO A 55 -8.28 12.80 9.44
N GLU A 56 -8.59 13.50 10.52
CA GLU A 56 -9.82 13.24 11.28
C GLU A 56 -11.08 13.40 10.40
N GLN A 57 -12.17 12.70 10.75
CA GLN A 57 -13.41 12.80 9.99
C GLN A 57 -13.98 14.23 10.10
N GLY A 58 -14.32 14.83 8.96
CA GLY A 58 -14.80 16.20 8.92
C GLY A 58 -13.72 17.27 9.12
N ALA A 59 -12.44 16.91 9.16
CA ALA A 59 -11.35 17.89 9.15
C ALA A 59 -11.40 18.73 7.86
N GLU A 60 -11.50 20.05 8.03
CA GLU A 60 -11.46 21.05 6.94
C GLU A 60 -10.13 21.84 6.93
N ASP A 61 -9.29 21.64 7.95
CA ASP A 61 -8.01 22.33 8.10
C ASP A 61 -6.93 21.74 7.17
N PRO A 62 -6.35 22.52 6.23
CA PRO A 62 -5.30 22.05 5.34
C PRO A 62 -4.02 21.58 6.07
N VAL A 63 -3.75 22.03 7.30
CA VAL A 63 -2.60 21.56 8.08
C VAL A 63 -2.77 20.10 8.46
N ALA A 64 -3.90 19.73 9.08
CA ALA A 64 -4.22 18.35 9.44
C ALA A 64 -4.14 17.40 8.22
N HIS A 65 -4.68 17.83 7.07
CA HIS A 65 -4.58 17.07 5.82
C HIS A 65 -3.12 16.95 5.36
N SER A 66 -2.36 18.04 5.38
CA SER A 66 -0.94 18.02 4.96
C SER A 66 -0.10 17.08 5.83
N LEU A 67 -0.30 17.09 7.15
CA LEU A 67 0.38 16.17 8.07
C LEU A 67 0.04 14.71 7.74
N ALA A 68 -1.25 14.40 7.57
CA ALA A 68 -1.71 13.05 7.27
C ALA A 68 -1.22 12.55 5.89
N GLU A 69 -1.29 13.38 4.84
CA GLU A 69 -0.79 13.02 3.51
C GLU A 69 0.72 12.79 3.53
N ASN A 70 1.49 13.65 4.21
CA ASN A 70 2.93 13.45 4.32
C ASN A 70 3.26 12.16 5.09
N LEU A 71 2.63 11.90 6.24
CA LEU A 71 2.84 10.66 6.99
C LEU A 71 2.50 9.42 6.16
N PHE A 72 1.35 9.41 5.50
CA PHE A 72 0.94 8.27 4.71
C PHE A 72 1.86 8.04 3.51
N TRP A 73 2.03 9.06 2.66
CA TRP A 73 2.71 8.86 1.38
C TRP A 73 4.23 8.80 1.49
N THR A 74 4.87 9.53 2.41
CA THR A 74 6.34 9.37 2.57
C THR A 74 6.69 7.97 3.06
N ASP A 75 5.83 7.34 3.87
CA ASP A 75 5.99 5.96 4.28
C ASP A 75 5.78 4.97 3.12
N ILE A 76 4.71 5.15 2.33
CA ILE A 76 4.44 4.39 1.09
C ILE A 76 5.59 4.52 0.09
N LEU A 77 6.11 5.72 -0.15
CA LEU A 77 7.21 5.96 -1.08
C LEU A 77 8.54 5.37 -0.58
N ALA A 78 8.79 5.37 0.74
CA ALA A 78 9.94 4.67 1.32
C ALA A 78 9.85 3.14 1.12
N GLU A 79 8.64 2.58 1.14
CA GLU A 79 8.39 1.17 0.87
C GLU A 79 8.52 0.83 -0.62
N HIS A 80 8.04 1.69 -1.53
CA HIS A 80 8.33 1.54 -2.97
C HIS A 80 9.82 1.39 -3.23
N ALA A 81 10.64 2.25 -2.63
CA ALA A 81 12.08 2.17 -2.74
C ALA A 81 12.64 0.85 -2.15
N ALA A 82 12.08 0.36 -1.05
CA ALA A 82 12.44 -0.95 -0.48
C ALA A 82 12.13 -2.11 -1.43
N PHE A 83 10.94 -2.09 -2.05
CA PHE A 83 10.52 -3.13 -2.99
C PHE A 83 11.38 -3.13 -4.25
N PHE A 84 11.72 -1.95 -4.79
CA PHE A 84 12.67 -1.87 -5.91
C PHE A 84 14.04 -2.42 -5.53
N ALA A 85 14.56 -2.09 -4.34
CA ALA A 85 15.85 -2.62 -3.89
C ALA A 85 15.82 -4.17 -3.82
N MET A 86 14.72 -4.73 -3.28
CA MET A 86 14.51 -6.18 -3.16
C MET A 86 14.39 -6.88 -4.52
N LEU A 87 13.68 -6.27 -5.47
CA LEU A 87 13.37 -6.82 -6.79
C LEU A 87 14.45 -6.52 -7.85
N MET A 88 15.55 -5.88 -7.44
CA MET A 88 16.71 -5.64 -8.29
C MET A 88 17.92 -6.39 -7.71
N PRO A 89 17.99 -7.74 -7.71
CA PRO A 89 19.11 -8.46 -7.09
C PRO A 89 20.41 -8.43 -7.92
N GLY A 90 21.52 -8.91 -7.35
CA GLY A 90 22.78 -9.15 -8.06
C GLY A 90 23.69 -7.92 -8.26
N PRO A 91 24.99 -8.09 -8.54
CA PRO A 91 25.91 -6.96 -8.69
C PRO A 91 25.58 -6.04 -9.88
N GLU A 92 24.95 -6.56 -10.93
CA GLU A 92 24.62 -5.82 -12.15
C GLU A 92 23.62 -4.69 -11.92
N LEU A 93 22.78 -4.81 -10.88
CA LEU A 93 21.76 -3.81 -10.52
C LEU A 93 22.15 -2.97 -9.30
N ALA A 94 23.42 -3.04 -8.85
CA ALA A 94 23.88 -2.34 -7.65
C ALA A 94 23.75 -0.81 -7.76
N ALA A 95 23.95 -0.25 -8.97
CA ALA A 95 23.81 1.19 -9.19
C ALA A 95 22.36 1.66 -9.01
N GLN A 96 21.40 0.91 -9.55
CA GLN A 96 19.97 1.19 -9.41
C GLN A 96 19.52 1.02 -7.95
N ARG A 97 19.95 -0.07 -7.29
CA ARG A 97 19.70 -0.27 -5.85
C ARG A 97 20.22 0.89 -5.01
N SER A 98 21.45 1.34 -5.23
CA SER A 98 22.03 2.46 -4.48
C SER A 98 21.25 3.77 -4.68
N ARG A 99 20.63 3.99 -5.85
CA ARG A 99 19.75 5.14 -6.09
C ARG A 99 18.47 5.03 -5.25
N VAL A 100 17.80 3.89 -5.25
CA VAL A 100 16.55 3.71 -4.47
C VAL A 100 16.78 3.71 -2.97
N GLU A 101 17.90 3.18 -2.49
CA GLU A 101 18.27 3.26 -1.06
C GLU A 101 18.41 4.71 -0.57
N LYS A 102 18.90 5.63 -1.42
CA LYS A 102 18.95 7.06 -1.10
C LYS A 102 17.55 7.67 -1.01
N PHE A 103 16.69 7.38 -1.97
CA PHE A 103 15.29 7.81 -1.92
C PHE A 103 14.59 7.27 -0.66
N GLN A 104 14.79 6.00 -0.34
CA GLN A 104 14.25 5.39 0.87
C GLN A 104 14.67 6.15 2.13
N ALA A 105 15.96 6.48 2.26
CA ALA A 105 16.46 7.23 3.41
C ALA A 105 15.84 8.63 3.48
N GLN A 106 15.74 9.33 2.34
CA GLN A 106 15.13 10.66 2.27
C GLN A 106 13.66 10.65 2.73
N PHE A 107 12.85 9.73 2.22
CA PHE A 107 11.45 9.62 2.60
C PHE A 107 11.26 9.20 4.06
N LYS A 108 12.09 8.30 4.59
CA LYS A 108 12.08 7.97 6.03
C LYS A 108 12.37 9.19 6.89
N THR A 109 13.39 9.97 6.56
CA THR A 109 13.69 11.21 7.28
C THR A 109 12.55 12.22 7.16
N GLN A 110 11.89 12.30 6.01
CA GLN A 110 10.75 13.19 5.82
C GLN A 110 9.54 12.76 6.66
N PHE A 111 9.23 11.46 6.71
CA PHE A 111 8.22 10.86 7.57
C PHE A 111 8.49 11.17 9.05
N GLU A 112 9.71 10.93 9.52
CA GLU A 112 10.12 11.12 10.92
C GLU A 112 9.95 12.58 11.37
N LYS A 113 10.28 13.55 10.51
CA LYS A 113 10.05 14.97 10.82
C LYS A 113 8.59 15.29 11.13
N VAL A 114 7.63 14.68 10.41
CA VAL A 114 6.21 14.90 10.68
C VAL A 114 5.80 14.17 11.96
N ARG A 115 6.16 12.87 12.08
CA ARG A 115 5.84 12.03 13.24
C ARG A 115 6.33 12.64 14.56
N ASP A 116 7.50 13.26 14.53
CA ASP A 116 8.18 13.81 15.70
C ASP A 116 7.78 15.27 15.98
N GLY A 117 6.74 15.80 15.31
CA GLY A 117 6.17 17.12 15.60
C GLY A 117 6.95 18.29 15.00
N GLY A 118 7.79 18.05 13.98
CA GLY A 118 8.58 19.09 13.30
C GLY A 118 7.80 19.93 12.29
N VAL A 119 6.51 19.64 12.09
CA VAL A 119 5.63 20.34 11.15
C VAL A 119 4.40 20.89 11.87
N SER A 120 4.09 22.16 11.65
CA SER A 120 2.99 22.91 12.25
C SER A 120 2.36 23.87 11.23
N GLU A 121 1.33 24.60 11.65
CA GLU A 121 0.68 25.65 10.85
C GLU A 121 1.67 26.69 10.30
N ASP A 122 2.74 27.01 11.04
CA ASP A 122 3.71 28.03 10.65
C ASP A 122 4.63 27.60 9.49
N ASN A 123 4.82 26.30 9.27
CA ASN A 123 5.83 25.80 8.34
C ASN A 123 5.34 24.73 7.35
N TYR A 124 4.08 24.28 7.42
CA TYR A 124 3.57 23.20 6.57
C TYR A 124 3.66 23.51 5.07
N LEU A 125 3.50 24.77 4.65
CA LEU A 125 3.60 25.18 3.25
C LEU A 125 5.00 24.92 2.69
N ALA A 126 6.03 25.41 3.39
CA ALA A 126 7.42 25.17 3.01
C ALA A 126 7.79 23.69 3.11
N PHE A 127 7.22 22.97 4.08
CA PHE A 127 7.41 21.53 4.21
C PHE A 127 6.81 20.76 3.02
N ASN A 128 5.58 21.09 2.63
CA ASN A 128 4.90 20.52 1.47
C ASN A 128 5.71 20.77 0.19
N GLU A 129 6.14 22.01 -0.05
CA GLU A 129 6.98 22.35 -1.20
C GLU A 129 8.27 21.52 -1.21
N SER A 130 8.97 21.41 -0.08
CA SER A 130 10.19 20.59 0.02
C SER A 130 9.93 19.11 -0.26
N THR A 131 8.76 18.60 0.11
CA THR A 131 8.36 17.22 -0.15
C THR A 131 8.04 17.00 -1.62
N VAL A 132 7.35 17.96 -2.25
CA VAL A 132 7.07 17.93 -3.71
C VAL A 132 8.39 17.89 -4.50
N GLU A 133 9.38 18.72 -4.14
CA GLU A 133 10.69 18.70 -4.79
C GLU A 133 11.45 17.38 -4.56
N MET A 134 11.25 16.72 -3.42
CA MET A 134 11.81 15.39 -3.14
C MET A 134 11.15 14.29 -3.97
N VAL A 135 9.85 14.40 -4.25
CA VAL A 135 9.08 13.40 -5.01
C VAL A 135 9.46 13.39 -6.49
N LYS A 136 9.69 14.55 -7.10
CA LYS A 136 10.03 14.71 -8.53
C LYS A 136 11.14 13.76 -9.04
N PRO A 137 12.36 13.74 -8.45
CA PRO A 137 13.43 12.86 -8.93
C PRO A 137 13.11 11.37 -8.74
N PHE A 138 12.24 11.00 -7.79
CA PHE A 138 11.81 9.63 -7.63
C PHE A 138 10.77 9.21 -8.68
N VAL A 139 9.88 10.11 -9.07
CA VAL A 139 8.98 9.92 -10.23
C VAL A 139 9.80 9.74 -11.52
N GLU A 140 10.79 10.59 -11.75
CA GLU A 140 11.70 10.46 -12.90
C GLU A 140 12.42 9.11 -12.92
N PHE A 141 12.93 8.68 -11.76
CA PHE A 141 13.54 7.35 -11.61
C PHE A 141 12.58 6.24 -12.02
N LYS A 142 11.32 6.28 -11.55
CA LYS A 142 10.32 5.24 -11.88
C LYS A 142 10.04 5.18 -13.37
N HIS A 143 9.88 6.32 -14.05
CA HIS A 143 9.71 6.38 -15.50
C HIS A 143 10.93 5.92 -16.28
N GLU A 144 12.15 6.27 -15.82
CA GLU A 144 13.41 5.80 -16.41
C GLU A 144 13.51 4.27 -16.32
N MET A 145 13.30 3.70 -15.13
CA MET A 145 13.39 2.25 -14.92
C MET A 145 12.30 1.49 -15.67
N ARG A 146 11.09 2.04 -15.76
CA ARG A 146 10.03 1.49 -16.60
C ARG A 146 10.50 1.34 -18.05
N LYS A 147 10.99 2.43 -18.66
CA LYS A 147 11.46 2.42 -20.06
C LYS A 147 12.63 1.45 -20.26
N ALA A 148 13.54 1.38 -19.29
CA ALA A 148 14.64 0.44 -19.33
C ALA A 148 14.16 -1.03 -19.25
N GLN A 149 13.14 -1.31 -18.43
CA GLN A 149 12.55 -2.65 -18.32
C GLN A 149 11.77 -3.03 -19.60
N GLU A 150 10.96 -2.12 -20.15
CA GLU A 150 10.20 -2.33 -21.40
C GLU A 150 11.12 -2.58 -22.61
N SER A 151 12.27 -1.92 -22.65
CA SER A 151 13.27 -2.09 -23.72
C SER A 151 14.23 -3.27 -23.51
N GLY A 152 14.11 -3.99 -22.39
CA GLY A 152 15.01 -5.11 -22.05
C GLY A 152 16.42 -4.70 -21.62
N GLN A 153 16.66 -3.41 -21.40
CA GLN A 153 17.94 -2.88 -20.90
C GLN A 153 18.10 -3.11 -19.38
N LEU A 154 17.00 -3.06 -18.64
CA LEU A 154 16.94 -3.44 -17.23
C LEU A 154 16.47 -4.89 -17.11
N LYS A 155 17.24 -5.71 -16.40
CA LYS A 155 16.94 -7.14 -16.16
C LYS A 155 16.57 -7.36 -14.69
N SER A 156 15.58 -6.62 -14.21
CA SER A 156 15.06 -6.73 -12.84
C SER A 156 13.87 -7.69 -12.75
N LEU A 157 13.42 -7.95 -11.52
CA LEU A 157 12.17 -8.67 -11.22
C LEU A 157 10.97 -7.72 -11.06
N VAL A 158 11.11 -6.45 -11.44
CA VAL A 158 10.05 -5.45 -11.34
C VAL A 158 9.26 -5.41 -12.65
N TRP A 159 7.94 -5.55 -12.58
CA TRP A 159 7.07 -5.35 -13.73
C TRP A 159 7.11 -3.89 -14.21
N PRO A 160 7.12 -3.62 -15.54
CA PRO A 160 6.90 -2.26 -16.05
C PRO A 160 5.64 -1.59 -15.49
N LEU A 161 4.56 -2.36 -15.34
CA LEU A 161 3.31 -1.89 -14.73
C LEU A 161 3.51 -1.45 -13.28
N PHE A 162 4.35 -2.13 -12.50
CA PHE A 162 4.63 -1.73 -11.11
C PHE A 162 5.40 -0.41 -11.03
N PHE A 163 6.34 -0.14 -11.96
CA PHE A 163 6.96 1.18 -12.07
C PHE A 163 5.95 2.27 -12.43
N ASP A 164 5.08 2.02 -13.41
CA ASP A 164 4.04 2.97 -13.83
C ASP A 164 3.02 3.25 -12.71
N HIS A 165 2.56 2.20 -12.04
CA HIS A 165 1.64 2.24 -10.91
C HIS A 165 2.18 3.13 -9.79
N THR A 166 3.37 2.79 -9.29
CA THR A 166 3.99 3.54 -8.20
C THR A 166 4.38 4.97 -8.63
N ALA A 167 4.61 5.24 -9.92
CA ALA A 167 4.83 6.59 -10.42
C ALA A 167 3.56 7.44 -10.33
N ARG A 168 2.41 6.89 -10.75
CA ARG A 168 1.11 7.56 -10.65
C ARG A 168 0.74 7.93 -9.21
N GLU A 169 1.05 7.07 -8.25
CA GLU A 169 0.83 7.37 -6.82
C GLU A 169 1.69 8.54 -6.34
N ALA A 170 2.97 8.53 -6.69
CA ALA A 170 3.90 9.60 -6.33
C ALA A 170 3.49 10.94 -6.98
N GLU A 171 3.10 10.93 -8.25
CA GLU A 171 2.61 12.11 -8.97
C GLU A 171 1.33 12.65 -8.32
N ARG A 172 0.38 11.78 -7.98
CA ARG A 172 -0.86 12.18 -7.30
C ARG A 172 -0.58 12.78 -5.92
N PHE A 173 0.35 12.19 -5.17
CA PHE A 173 0.77 12.75 -3.88
C PHE A 173 1.36 14.16 -4.02
N GLY A 174 2.28 14.37 -4.96
CA GLY A 174 2.85 15.70 -5.22
C GLY A 174 1.77 16.74 -5.56
N LYS A 175 0.87 16.40 -6.47
CA LYS A 175 -0.28 17.25 -6.83
C LYS A 175 -1.20 17.52 -5.63
N ARG A 176 -1.44 16.53 -4.78
CA ARG A 176 -2.26 16.70 -3.58
C ARG A 176 -1.63 17.69 -2.60
N LEU A 177 -0.31 17.63 -2.40
CA LEU A 177 0.38 18.62 -1.57
C LEU A 177 0.28 20.04 -2.14
N GLU A 178 0.38 20.21 -3.46
CA GLU A 178 0.19 21.52 -4.11
C GLU A 178 -1.22 22.07 -3.88
N GLN A 179 -2.26 21.22 -3.98
CA GLN A 179 -3.65 21.60 -3.69
C GLN A 179 -3.82 22.04 -2.24
N LEU A 180 -3.28 21.26 -1.30
CA LEU A 180 -3.34 21.57 0.13
C LEU A 180 -2.60 22.86 0.48
N SER A 181 -1.45 23.11 -0.15
CA SER A 181 -0.72 24.38 -0.02
C SER A 181 -1.48 25.57 -0.59
N GLY A 182 -2.40 25.34 -1.53
CA GLY A 182 -3.37 26.32 -2.01
C GLY A 182 -4.64 26.44 -1.16
N GLY A 183 -4.74 25.72 -0.04
CA GLY A 183 -5.90 25.70 0.84
C GLY A 183 -7.06 24.82 0.37
N ASN A 184 -6.87 24.02 -0.69
CA ASN A 184 -7.91 23.15 -1.22
C ASN A 184 -7.84 21.74 -0.59
N VAL A 185 -8.74 21.50 0.37
CA VAL A 185 -8.90 20.19 1.03
C VAL A 185 -9.88 19.26 0.31
N GLU A 186 -10.62 19.74 -0.68
CA GLU A 186 -11.64 18.95 -1.38
C GLU A 186 -11.01 17.80 -2.17
N ILE A 187 -11.75 16.70 -2.28
CA ILE A 187 -11.40 15.55 -3.12
C ILE A 187 -12.51 15.43 -4.16
N GLU A 188 -12.13 15.56 -5.43
CA GLU A 188 -13.08 15.42 -6.54
C GLU A 188 -13.43 13.95 -6.75
N ARG A 189 -14.72 13.62 -6.71
CA ARG A 189 -15.21 12.23 -6.79
C ARG A 189 -14.77 11.50 -8.06
N GLY A 190 -14.87 12.14 -9.23
CA GLY A 190 -14.50 11.54 -10.50
C GLY A 190 -13.03 11.14 -10.56
N GLU A 191 -12.14 12.02 -10.14
CA GLU A 191 -10.70 11.79 -9.99
C GLU A 191 -10.43 10.66 -9.01
N ALA A 192 -10.98 10.72 -7.79
CA ALA A 192 -10.72 9.73 -6.76
C ALA A 192 -11.21 8.33 -7.17
N VAL A 193 -12.41 8.24 -7.75
CA VAL A 193 -12.94 6.96 -8.25
C VAL A 193 -12.05 6.42 -9.36
N LYS A 194 -11.67 7.22 -10.36
CA LYS A 194 -10.82 6.76 -11.46
C LYS A 194 -9.44 6.32 -10.98
N PHE A 195 -8.81 7.11 -10.13
CA PHE A 195 -7.49 6.79 -9.59
C PHE A 195 -7.54 5.48 -8.80
N TRP A 196 -8.40 5.40 -7.79
CA TRP A 196 -8.39 4.27 -6.87
C TRP A 196 -8.90 2.98 -7.48
N THR A 197 -9.89 3.01 -8.38
CA THR A 197 -10.35 1.79 -9.07
C THR A 197 -9.23 1.16 -9.88
N ARG A 198 -8.42 1.97 -10.57
CA ARG A 198 -7.25 1.48 -11.29
C ARG A 198 -6.20 0.90 -10.36
N ILE A 199 -5.85 1.62 -9.29
CA ILE A 199 -4.86 1.16 -8.31
C ILE A 199 -5.30 -0.14 -7.63
N MET A 200 -6.58 -0.27 -7.24
CA MET A 200 -7.11 -1.49 -6.62
C MET A 200 -7.18 -2.68 -7.58
N GLY A 201 -7.51 -2.45 -8.86
CA GLY A 201 -7.45 -3.49 -9.89
C GLY A 201 -6.01 -4.00 -10.10
N GLU A 202 -5.07 -3.08 -10.31
CA GLU A 202 -3.64 -3.43 -10.49
C GLU A 202 -3.07 -4.14 -9.25
N HIS A 203 -3.47 -3.77 -8.04
CA HIS A 203 -3.13 -4.53 -6.84
C HIS A 203 -3.62 -5.98 -6.87
N ALA A 204 -4.84 -6.20 -7.33
CA ALA A 204 -5.39 -7.54 -7.44
C ALA A 204 -4.61 -8.37 -8.49
N ASP A 205 -4.21 -7.75 -9.60
CA ASP A 205 -3.32 -8.39 -10.58
C ASP A 205 -1.96 -8.74 -9.97
N PHE A 206 -1.32 -7.82 -9.24
CA PHE A 206 -0.02 -8.10 -8.61
C PHE A 206 -0.12 -9.25 -7.61
N VAL A 207 -1.18 -9.29 -6.79
CA VAL A 207 -1.43 -10.41 -5.87
C VAL A 207 -1.57 -11.72 -6.65
N ALA A 208 -2.40 -11.75 -7.71
CA ALA A 208 -2.60 -12.95 -8.52
C ALA A 208 -1.28 -13.49 -9.11
N HIS A 209 -0.40 -12.60 -9.58
CA HIS A 209 0.86 -12.97 -10.22
C HIS A 209 2.00 -13.31 -9.25
N LEU A 210 1.89 -12.92 -7.98
CA LEU A 210 2.89 -13.23 -6.94
C LEU A 210 2.50 -14.43 -6.06
N LEU A 211 1.27 -14.92 -6.15
CA LEU A 211 0.83 -16.16 -5.51
C LEU A 211 1.49 -17.38 -6.18
N ASP A 212 1.73 -18.43 -5.39
CA ASP A 212 2.17 -19.71 -5.93
C ASP A 212 1.07 -20.32 -6.82
N PRO A 213 1.38 -20.93 -7.97
CA PRO A 213 0.38 -21.55 -8.84
C PRO A 213 -0.52 -22.60 -8.17
N GLU A 214 -0.10 -23.21 -7.05
CA GLU A 214 -0.95 -24.12 -6.27
C GLU A 214 -2.07 -23.41 -5.51
N GLU A 215 -2.00 -22.09 -5.31
CA GLU A 215 -3.06 -21.26 -4.69
C GLU A 215 -4.17 -20.88 -5.69
N ALA A 216 -4.58 -21.83 -6.54
CA ALA A 216 -5.48 -21.60 -7.67
C ALA A 216 -6.80 -20.90 -7.30
N ALA A 217 -7.34 -21.17 -6.11
CA ALA A 217 -8.57 -20.52 -5.64
C ALA A 217 -8.35 -19.03 -5.30
N LEU A 218 -7.22 -18.70 -4.67
CA LEU A 218 -6.84 -17.31 -4.34
C LEU A 218 -6.49 -16.54 -5.61
N ILE A 219 -5.77 -17.16 -6.54
CA ILE A 219 -5.46 -16.57 -7.85
C ILE A 219 -6.76 -16.22 -8.58
N LYS A 220 -7.70 -17.16 -8.68
CA LYS A 220 -9.00 -16.91 -9.32
C LYS A 220 -9.74 -15.74 -8.66
N LYS A 221 -9.78 -15.70 -7.32
CA LYS A 221 -10.43 -14.61 -6.58
C LYS A 221 -9.75 -13.26 -6.84
N ALA A 222 -8.43 -13.22 -6.88
CA ALA A 222 -7.67 -12.01 -7.17
C ALA A 222 -7.95 -11.50 -8.60
N MET A 223 -7.92 -12.38 -9.61
CA MET A 223 -8.26 -12.02 -11.00
C MET A 223 -9.71 -11.53 -11.15
N GLU A 224 -10.68 -12.20 -10.51
CA GLU A 224 -12.08 -11.75 -10.51
C GLU A 224 -12.25 -10.37 -9.85
N THR A 225 -11.43 -10.09 -8.84
CA THR A 225 -11.42 -8.78 -8.16
C THR A 225 -10.83 -7.71 -9.09
N SER A 226 -9.76 -8.04 -9.82
CA SER A 226 -9.19 -7.15 -10.84
C SER A 226 -10.23 -6.79 -11.92
N ASP A 227 -10.88 -7.79 -12.53
CA ASP A 227 -11.93 -7.60 -13.53
C ASP A 227 -13.09 -6.72 -13.01
N ALA A 228 -13.43 -6.85 -11.72
CA ALA A 228 -14.48 -6.04 -11.11
C ALA A 228 -14.07 -4.57 -10.98
N PHE A 229 -12.82 -4.30 -10.59
CA PHE A 229 -12.29 -2.94 -10.51
C PHE A 229 -12.08 -2.31 -11.88
N GLU A 230 -11.65 -3.07 -12.89
CA GLU A 230 -11.56 -2.60 -14.27
C GLU A 230 -12.92 -2.13 -14.80
N LYS A 231 -13.98 -2.91 -14.57
CA LYS A 231 -15.36 -2.51 -14.94
C LYS A 231 -15.80 -1.22 -14.23
N LEU A 232 -15.49 -1.09 -12.94
CA LEU A 232 -15.78 0.14 -12.18
C LEU A 232 -14.95 1.34 -12.69
N HIS A 233 -13.74 1.11 -13.18
CA HIS A 233 -12.88 2.13 -13.75
C HIS A 233 -13.39 2.64 -15.10
N ASP A 234 -13.73 1.71 -16.01
CA ASP A 234 -14.17 2.00 -17.37
C ASP A 234 -15.60 2.55 -17.42
N SER A 235 -16.44 2.11 -16.49
CA SER A 235 -17.84 2.56 -16.36
C SER A 235 -18.16 2.96 -14.92
N PRO A 236 -17.65 4.12 -14.44
CA PRO A 236 -17.88 4.58 -13.08
C PRO A 236 -19.38 4.73 -12.78
N PRO A 237 -19.88 4.16 -11.67
CA PRO A 237 -21.29 4.27 -11.32
C PRO A 237 -21.68 5.73 -10.99
N PRO A 238 -22.96 6.10 -11.08
CA PRO A 238 -23.44 7.44 -10.72
C PRO A 238 -23.38 7.73 -9.22
N SER A 239 -23.40 6.69 -8.38
CA SER A 239 -23.25 6.78 -6.92
C SER A 239 -21.90 6.20 -6.48
N LYS A 240 -21.36 6.62 -5.32
CA LYS A 240 -20.11 6.04 -4.76
C LYS A 240 -20.28 4.63 -4.20
N GLN A 241 -21.49 4.27 -3.79
CA GLN A 241 -21.80 3.05 -3.06
C GLN A 241 -21.24 1.74 -3.68
N PRO A 242 -21.34 1.48 -5.00
CA PRO A 242 -20.77 0.25 -5.57
C PRO A 242 -19.24 0.20 -5.47
N VAL A 243 -18.56 1.35 -5.62
CA VAL A 243 -17.11 1.45 -5.47
C VAL A 243 -16.71 1.26 -4.01
N GLU A 244 -17.43 1.91 -3.08
CA GLU A 244 -17.19 1.77 -1.63
C GLU A 244 -17.36 0.32 -1.18
N GLN A 245 -18.35 -0.40 -1.70
CA GLN A 245 -18.54 -1.82 -1.42
C GLN A 245 -17.36 -2.66 -1.93
N ALA A 246 -16.96 -2.48 -3.19
CA ALA A 246 -15.83 -3.20 -3.76
C ALA A 246 -14.51 -2.93 -3.00
N VAL A 247 -14.32 -1.68 -2.56
CA VAL A 247 -13.17 -1.29 -1.72
C VAL A 247 -13.21 -1.97 -0.35
N GLN A 248 -14.38 -2.10 0.28
CA GLN A 248 -14.47 -2.84 1.54
C GLN A 248 -14.15 -4.32 1.35
N GLU A 249 -14.65 -4.94 0.27
CA GLU A 249 -14.37 -6.35 -0.04
C GLU A 249 -12.87 -6.61 -0.29
N ILE A 250 -12.16 -5.69 -0.99
CA ILE A 250 -10.71 -5.84 -1.20
C ILE A 250 -9.91 -5.53 0.07
N ILE A 251 -10.38 -4.65 0.96
CA ILE A 251 -9.75 -4.46 2.29
C ILE A 251 -9.80 -5.76 3.08
N ASP A 252 -10.95 -6.44 3.12
CA ASP A 252 -11.11 -7.70 3.86
C ASP A 252 -10.20 -8.79 3.26
N PHE A 253 -10.16 -8.88 1.92
CA PHE A 253 -9.27 -9.79 1.20
C PHE A 253 -7.78 -9.51 1.52
N LYS A 254 -7.33 -8.25 1.42
CA LYS A 254 -5.94 -7.87 1.71
C LYS A 254 -5.57 -8.09 3.17
N THR A 255 -6.51 -7.86 4.10
CA THR A 255 -6.30 -8.11 5.54
C THR A 255 -6.10 -9.61 5.81
N ALA A 256 -6.91 -10.47 5.20
CA ALA A 256 -6.72 -11.92 5.29
C ALA A 256 -5.41 -12.36 4.63
N ALA A 257 -5.04 -11.77 3.49
CA ALA A 257 -3.79 -12.05 2.79
C ALA A 257 -2.55 -11.70 3.63
N VAL A 258 -2.53 -10.53 4.28
CA VAL A 258 -1.44 -10.13 5.19
C VAL A 258 -1.19 -11.22 6.24
N LYS A 259 -2.26 -11.64 6.93
CA LYS A 259 -2.16 -12.67 7.97
C LYS A 259 -1.69 -14.02 7.41
N GLY A 260 -2.28 -14.47 6.31
CA GLY A 260 -1.93 -15.76 5.71
C GLY A 260 -0.51 -15.82 5.18
N ILE A 261 0.00 -14.72 4.62
CA ILE A 261 1.38 -14.60 4.14
C ILE A 261 2.36 -14.55 5.31
N GLU A 262 2.08 -13.75 6.34
CA GLU A 262 2.94 -13.61 7.52
C GLU A 262 3.07 -14.93 8.30
N THR A 263 1.99 -15.70 8.39
CA THR A 263 1.95 -16.99 9.10
C THR A 263 2.43 -18.17 8.26
N GLY A 264 2.71 -17.97 6.97
CA GLY A 264 3.11 -19.03 6.05
C GLY A 264 1.97 -19.98 5.64
N GLU A 265 0.72 -19.60 5.87
CA GLU A 265 -0.48 -20.35 5.46
C GLU A 265 -0.82 -20.17 3.97
N ILE A 266 -0.36 -19.07 3.35
CA ILE A 266 -0.51 -18.79 1.91
C ILE A 266 0.86 -18.92 1.23
N LYS A 267 0.95 -19.77 0.22
CA LYS A 267 2.16 -19.92 -0.60
C LYS A 267 2.28 -18.77 -1.59
N SER A 268 3.35 -18.01 -1.50
CA SER A 268 3.60 -16.89 -2.40
C SER A 268 5.06 -16.46 -2.37
N ILE A 269 5.42 -15.56 -3.29
CA ILE A 269 6.63 -14.74 -3.22
C ILE A 269 6.30 -13.30 -2.80
N ILE A 270 5.14 -13.08 -2.15
CA ILE A 270 4.71 -11.79 -1.64
C ILE A 270 5.40 -11.53 -0.30
N HIS A 271 6.17 -10.46 -0.21
CA HIS A 271 6.73 -10.03 1.06
C HIS A 271 5.60 -9.52 1.99
N PRO A 272 5.57 -9.87 3.31
CA PRO A 272 4.51 -9.42 4.22
C PRO A 272 4.30 -7.90 4.23
N LEU A 273 5.39 -7.12 4.16
CA LEU A 273 5.34 -5.67 4.03
C LEU A 273 4.60 -5.20 2.76
N LEU A 274 4.76 -5.88 1.62
CA LEU A 274 4.06 -5.56 0.38
C LEU A 274 2.56 -5.87 0.51
N ALA A 275 2.20 -6.97 1.18
CA ALA A 275 0.80 -7.29 1.45
C ALA A 275 0.13 -6.22 2.33
N ASP A 276 0.83 -5.74 3.36
CA ASP A 276 0.30 -4.68 4.23
C ASP A 276 0.29 -3.30 3.56
N HIS A 277 1.28 -3.00 2.72
CA HIS A 277 1.35 -1.79 1.92
C HIS A 277 0.08 -1.57 1.08
N VAL A 278 -0.25 -2.54 0.23
CA VAL A 278 -1.44 -2.45 -0.62
C VAL A 278 -2.74 -2.45 0.20
N ARG A 279 -2.73 -3.02 1.42
CA ARG A 279 -3.86 -2.96 2.37
C ARG A 279 -4.04 -1.53 2.90
N ARG A 280 -2.96 -0.87 3.32
CA ARG A 280 -3.00 0.52 3.81
C ARG A 280 -3.51 1.49 2.76
N GLU A 281 -3.14 1.30 1.50
CA GLU A 281 -3.67 2.06 0.37
C GLU A 281 -5.16 1.81 0.13
N ALA A 282 -5.65 0.58 0.32
CA ALA A 282 -7.08 0.30 0.27
C ALA A 282 -7.84 1.02 1.41
N VAL A 283 -7.26 1.09 2.61
CA VAL A 283 -7.83 1.85 3.74
C VAL A 283 -7.83 3.36 3.45
N LYS A 284 -6.77 3.90 2.84
CA LYS A 284 -6.69 5.29 2.38
C LYS A 284 -7.74 5.58 1.31
N CYS A 285 -7.91 4.69 0.34
CA CYS A 285 -8.97 4.77 -0.67
C CYS A 285 -10.36 4.85 -0.03
N ALA A 286 -10.67 3.98 0.93
CA ALA A 286 -11.97 4.01 1.62
C ALA A 286 -12.23 5.32 2.36
N ASP A 287 -11.18 5.97 2.91
CA ASP A 287 -11.29 7.28 3.55
C ASP A 287 -11.54 8.38 2.52
N GLU A 288 -10.77 8.42 1.44
CA GLU A 288 -10.92 9.43 0.39
C GLU A 288 -12.27 9.33 -0.32
N LEU A 289 -12.76 8.12 -0.63
CA LEU A 289 -14.08 7.94 -1.25
C LEU A 289 -15.20 8.49 -0.37
N LYS A 290 -15.10 8.35 0.96
CA LYS A 290 -16.09 8.93 1.88
C LYS A 290 -16.10 10.46 1.82
N ARG A 291 -14.92 11.08 1.73
CA ARG A 291 -14.75 12.54 1.66
C ARG A 291 -15.04 13.13 0.29
N ALA A 292 -14.92 12.34 -0.77
CA ALA A 292 -15.03 12.85 -2.12
C ALA A 292 -16.43 13.38 -2.42
N ALA A 293 -16.48 14.62 -2.93
CA ALA A 293 -17.71 15.31 -3.34
C ALA A 293 -17.91 15.19 -4.86
#